data_AF-A0A0F9F858-F1
#
_entry.id   AF-A0A0F9F858-F1
#
_cell.length_a   1.000
_cell.length_b   1.000
_cell.length_c   1.000
_cell.angle_alpha   90.00
_cell.angle_beta   90.00
_cell.angle_gamma   90.00
#
_symmetry.space_group_name_H-M   'P 1'
#
loop_
_entity.id
_entity.type
_entity.pdbx_description
1 polymer ?
#
loop_
_entity_poly.entity_id
_entity_poly.type
_entity_poly.pdbx_seq_one_letter_code
_entity_poly.pdbx_strand_id
1 'polypeptide(L)'
;MLFKSQIFTQVSGSVGGLTFARNRAGMYTRARTVPVDPQTAQQIAVRANMATLVVRWGTTLTDAQRAVWETYAANTPVLDKFGDSVNITGQQMFLRSNLSRLQSPLLVVDDGPIVFNLGTFSPVAIVTTTPIIVTVTFDNTDAWANEDDGTVRLAIRPQNPGKNYFTGPY
;
A
#
# COMPACT_ATOMS: atom_id res chain seq x y z
N MET A 1 18.92 -17.75 32.33
CA MET A 1 18.49 -19.08 32.81
C MET A 1 17.89 -19.84 31.62
N LEU A 2 18.45 -21.00 31.27
CA LEU A 2 17.93 -21.86 30.19
C LEU A 2 16.99 -22.89 30.82
N PHE A 3 15.74 -22.96 30.37
CA PHE A 3 14.77 -23.94 30.86
C PHE A 3 14.10 -24.66 29.68
N LYS A 4 13.86 -25.96 29.81
CA LYS A 4 13.06 -26.72 28.86
C LYS A 4 11.59 -26.64 29.27
N SER A 5 10.73 -26.26 28.32
CA SER A 5 9.28 -26.24 28.51
C SER A 5 8.78 -27.62 28.95
N GLN A 6 8.04 -27.68 30.05
CA GLN A 6 7.43 -28.91 30.59
C GLN A 6 6.02 -29.17 30.03
N ILE A 7 5.43 -28.17 29.37
CA ILE A 7 4.01 -28.13 29.04
C ILE A 7 3.72 -28.13 27.54
N PHE A 8 4.71 -27.78 26.72
CA PHE A 8 4.56 -27.75 25.26
C PHE A 8 5.82 -28.27 24.58
N THR A 9 5.66 -29.18 23.61
CA THR A 9 6.74 -29.74 22.77
C THR A 9 6.90 -28.97 21.46
N GLN A 10 5.80 -28.43 20.90
CA GLN A 10 5.78 -27.59 19.71
C GLN A 10 4.52 -26.70 19.74
N VAL A 11 4.70 -25.37 19.72
CA VAL A 11 3.58 -24.41 19.71
C VAL A 11 3.94 -23.17 18.89
N SER A 12 2.95 -22.65 18.15
CA SER A 12 3.07 -21.45 17.32
C SER A 12 1.75 -20.68 17.32
N GLY A 13 1.81 -19.35 17.21
CA GLY A 13 0.62 -18.50 17.16
C GLY A 13 0.31 -17.86 18.52
N SER A 14 -0.91 -17.35 18.69
CA SER A 14 -1.26 -16.52 19.84
C SER A 14 -2.50 -17.01 20.59
N VAL A 15 -2.40 -17.13 21.91
CA VAL A 15 -3.50 -17.54 22.80
C VAL A 15 -3.48 -16.67 24.05
N GLY A 16 -4.63 -16.15 24.46
CA GLY A 16 -4.80 -15.47 25.75
C GLY A 16 -3.81 -14.33 26.04
N GLY A 17 -3.43 -13.55 25.03
CA GLY A 17 -2.47 -12.44 25.20
C GLY A 17 -1.00 -12.84 25.13
N LEU A 18 -0.68 -14.10 24.83
CA LEU A 18 0.68 -14.59 24.58
C LEU A 18 0.86 -14.93 23.11
N THR A 19 2.03 -14.67 22.55
CA THR A 19 2.46 -15.15 21.24
C THR A 19 3.62 -16.12 21.42
N PHE A 20 3.46 -17.34 20.93
CA PHE A 20 4.45 -18.40 20.95
C PHE A 20 5.24 -18.41 19.63
N ALA A 21 6.56 -18.33 19.72
CA ALA A 21 7.45 -18.31 18.57
C ALA A 21 8.76 -19.07 18.86
N ARG A 22 9.56 -19.30 17.82
CA ARG A 22 10.87 -19.96 17.92
C ARG A 22 11.89 -19.28 17.01
N ASN A 23 13.13 -19.21 17.48
CA ASN A 23 14.29 -18.79 16.69
C ASN A 23 15.45 -19.77 16.93
N ARG A 24 16.65 -19.47 16.40
CA ARG A 24 17.84 -20.32 16.55
C ARG A 24 18.25 -20.55 18.01
N ALA A 25 17.90 -19.66 18.94
CA ALA A 25 18.20 -19.76 20.36
C ALA A 25 17.13 -20.50 21.19
N GLY A 26 16.06 -20.99 20.54
CA GLY A 26 15.01 -21.79 21.17
C GLY A 26 13.61 -21.21 21.03
N MET A 27 12.68 -21.80 21.78
CA MET A 27 11.30 -21.33 21.87
C MET A 27 11.21 -20.18 22.86
N TYR A 28 10.41 -19.18 22.53
CA TYR A 28 10.14 -18.05 23.41
C TYR A 28 8.67 -17.64 23.35
N THR A 29 8.22 -17.05 24.45
CA THR A 29 6.90 -16.43 24.57
C THR A 29 7.07 -14.93 24.70
N ARG A 30 6.21 -14.18 24.03
CA ARG A 30 6.13 -12.72 24.17
C ARG A 30 4.69 -12.31 24.43
N ALA A 31 4.51 -11.15 25.06
CA ALA A 31 3.20 -10.52 25.12
C ALA A 31 2.69 -10.28 23.70
N ARG A 32 1.44 -10.64 23.46
CA ARG A 32 0.73 -10.31 22.22
C ARG A 32 0.43 -8.80 22.28
N THR A 33 1.17 -8.03 21.50
CA THR A 33 0.82 -6.65 21.24
C THR A 33 -0.44 -6.62 20.39
N VAL A 34 -1.49 -5.94 20.85
CA VAL A 34 -2.62 -5.54 20.02
C VAL A 34 -2.32 -4.11 19.56
N PRO A 35 -2.05 -3.89 18.27
CA PRO A 35 -1.85 -2.53 17.76
C PRO A 35 -3.10 -1.69 18.02
N VAL A 36 -2.90 -0.42 18.37
CA VAL A 36 -4.00 0.55 18.42
C VAL A 36 -4.53 0.70 17.00
N ASP A 37 -5.85 0.58 16.82
CA ASP A 37 -6.55 0.94 15.59
C ASP A 37 -7.26 2.30 15.81
N PRO A 38 -6.63 3.43 15.46
CA PRO A 38 -7.17 4.74 15.79
C PRO A 38 -8.47 5.09 15.04
N GLN A 39 -8.82 4.32 13.99
CA GLN A 39 -10.01 4.53 13.15
C GLN A 39 -10.20 5.98 12.71
N THR A 40 -9.10 6.63 12.30
CA THR A 40 -9.17 7.99 11.77
C THR A 40 -10.07 8.05 10.53
N ALA A 41 -10.67 9.20 10.25
CA ALA A 41 -11.53 9.38 9.08
C ALA A 41 -10.86 8.92 7.78
N GLN A 42 -9.56 9.20 7.62
CA GLN A 42 -8.76 8.75 6.47
C GLN A 42 -8.59 7.23 6.45
N GLN A 43 -8.32 6.58 7.59
CA GLN A 43 -8.23 5.12 7.64
C GLN A 43 -9.55 4.45 7.28
N ILE A 44 -10.68 4.98 7.75
CA ILE A 44 -12.01 4.49 7.41
C ILE A 44 -12.28 4.67 5.91
N ALA A 45 -11.96 5.83 5.34
CA ALA A 45 -12.13 6.10 3.91
C ALA A 45 -11.32 5.13 3.04
N VAL A 46 -10.05 4.90 3.36
CA VAL A 46 -9.21 3.94 2.62
C VAL A 46 -9.74 2.51 2.75
N ARG A 47 -10.21 2.10 3.94
CA ARG A 47 -10.84 0.78 4.13
C ARG A 47 -12.12 0.63 3.32
N ALA A 48 -12.96 1.67 3.28
CA ALA A 48 -14.17 1.67 2.47
C ALA A 48 -13.83 1.52 0.98
N ASN A 49 -12.88 2.32 0.47
CA ASN A 49 -12.42 2.23 -0.91
C ASN A 49 -11.88 0.83 -1.26
N MET A 50 -11.06 0.25 -0.38
CA MET A 50 -10.57 -1.13 -0.55
C MET A 50 -11.72 -2.14 -0.63
N ALA A 51 -12.71 -2.05 0.27
CA ALA A 51 -13.86 -2.94 0.25
C ALA A 51 -14.66 -2.80 -1.06
N THR A 52 -14.88 -1.57 -1.53
CA THR A 52 -15.55 -1.29 -2.81
C THR A 52 -14.81 -1.91 -3.99
N LEU A 53 -13.48 -1.80 -4.05
CA LEU A 53 -12.68 -2.37 -5.13
C LEU A 53 -12.67 -3.91 -5.11
N VAL A 54 -12.62 -4.53 -3.93
CA VAL A 54 -12.71 -5.99 -3.79
C VAL A 54 -14.04 -6.49 -4.34
N VAL A 55 -15.15 -5.84 -3.97
CA VAL A 55 -16.48 -6.19 -4.49
C VAL A 55 -16.53 -6.01 -6.00
N ARG A 56 -16.07 -4.86 -6.51
CA ARG A 56 -16.08 -4.55 -7.94
C ARG A 56 -15.31 -5.58 -8.78
N TRP A 57 -14.12 -6.01 -8.31
CA TRP A 57 -13.35 -7.08 -8.95
C TRP A 57 -14.13 -8.40 -9.06
N GLY A 58 -14.89 -8.74 -8.01
CA GLY A 58 -15.64 -10.00 -7.96
C GLY A 58 -16.94 -9.98 -8.74
N THR A 59 -17.65 -8.85 -8.75
CA THR A 59 -19.04 -8.77 -9.22
C THR A 59 -19.24 -7.95 -10.49
N THR A 60 -18.33 -7.03 -10.80
CA THR A 60 -18.49 -6.07 -11.90
C THR A 60 -17.54 -6.36 -13.06
N LEU A 61 -16.28 -6.70 -12.76
CA LEU A 61 -15.29 -6.99 -13.81
C LEU A 61 -15.65 -8.29 -14.54
N THR A 62 -15.51 -8.25 -15.87
CA THR A 62 -15.63 -9.42 -16.73
C THR A 62 -14.39 -10.32 -16.64
N ASP A 63 -14.52 -11.59 -17.03
CA ASP A 63 -13.39 -12.52 -17.09
C ASP A 63 -12.27 -12.02 -18.00
N ALA A 64 -12.63 -11.40 -19.13
CA ALA A 64 -11.66 -10.80 -20.05
C ALA A 64 -10.86 -9.68 -19.38
N GLN A 65 -11.51 -8.77 -18.65
CA GLN A 65 -10.83 -7.69 -17.93
C GLN A 65 -9.91 -8.25 -16.84
N ARG A 66 -10.36 -9.26 -16.08
CA ARG A 66 -9.53 -9.92 -15.07
C ARG A 66 -8.30 -10.57 -15.68
N ALA A 67 -8.44 -11.25 -16.82
CA ALA A 67 -7.32 -11.85 -17.54
C ALA A 67 -6.29 -10.82 -18.01
N VAL A 68 -6.72 -9.63 -18.44
CA VAL A 68 -5.80 -8.53 -18.78
C VAL A 68 -5.03 -8.05 -17.54
N TRP A 69 -5.71 -7.86 -16.41
CA TRP A 69 -5.04 -7.50 -15.15
C TRP A 69 -4.06 -8.57 -14.65
N GLU A 70 -4.40 -9.84 -14.80
CA GLU A 70 -3.51 -10.96 -14.48
C GLU A 70 -2.27 -10.97 -15.38
N THR A 71 -2.47 -10.75 -16.69
CA THR A 71 -1.36 -10.63 -17.65
C THR A 71 -0.48 -9.44 -17.30
N TYR A 72 -1.07 -8.28 -16.99
CA TYR A 72 -0.33 -7.09 -16.59
C TYR A 72 0.49 -7.33 -15.31
N ALA A 73 -0.10 -7.97 -14.30
CA ALA A 73 0.57 -8.27 -13.04
C ALA A 73 1.69 -9.30 -13.18
N ALA A 74 1.56 -10.27 -14.09
CA ALA A 74 2.61 -11.25 -14.38
C ALA A 74 3.82 -10.64 -15.09
N ASN A 75 3.61 -9.60 -15.89
CA ASN A 75 4.67 -8.94 -16.67
C ASN A 75 5.22 -7.66 -16.02
N THR A 76 4.60 -7.21 -14.92
CA THR A 76 4.97 -5.96 -14.24
C THR A 76 5.34 -6.25 -12.79
N PRO A 77 6.57 -6.71 -12.52
CA PRO A 77 7.01 -6.97 -11.14
C PRO A 77 7.03 -5.69 -10.31
N VAL A 78 6.73 -5.82 -9.03
CA VAL A 78 6.87 -4.76 -8.03
C VAL A 78 7.99 -5.12 -7.06
N LEU A 79 8.64 -4.10 -6.50
CA LEU A 79 9.65 -4.32 -5.47
C LEU A 79 8.98 -4.58 -4.13
N ASP A 80 9.45 -5.60 -3.44
CA ASP A 80 9.08 -5.85 -2.06
C ASP A 80 9.85 -4.91 -1.11
N LYS A 81 9.60 -5.04 0.19
CA LYS A 81 10.26 -4.21 1.23
C LYS A 81 11.77 -4.44 1.36
N PHE A 82 12.29 -5.54 0.80
CA PHE A 82 13.72 -5.87 0.76
C PHE A 82 14.36 -5.42 -0.56
N GLY A 83 13.56 -4.90 -1.50
CA GLY A 83 14.02 -4.52 -2.83
C GLY A 83 14.04 -5.68 -3.82
N ASP A 84 13.48 -6.84 -3.46
CA ASP A 84 13.39 -7.98 -4.34
C ASP A 84 12.19 -7.83 -5.28
N SER A 85 12.39 -8.21 -6.55
CA SER A 85 11.35 -8.18 -7.58
C SER A 85 10.35 -9.33 -7.37
N VAL A 86 9.08 -8.99 -7.14
CA VAL A 86 7.99 -9.96 -6.95
C VAL A 86 6.80 -9.67 -7.85
N ASN A 87 6.19 -10.73 -8.37
CA ASN A 87 4.93 -10.62 -9.10
C ASN A 87 3.75 -10.75 -8.13
N ILE A 88 2.81 -9.82 -8.22
CA ILE A 88 1.56 -9.83 -7.45
C ILE A 88 0.42 -10.40 -8.30
N THR A 89 -0.72 -10.71 -7.68
CA THR A 89 -1.89 -11.20 -8.43
C THR A 89 -2.55 -10.07 -9.23
N GLY A 90 -3.31 -10.43 -10.29
CA GLY A 90 -4.08 -9.45 -11.07
C GLY A 90 -5.03 -8.63 -10.20
N GLN A 91 -5.71 -9.28 -9.25
CA GLN A 91 -6.54 -8.59 -8.26
C GLN A 91 -5.75 -7.59 -7.42
N GLN A 92 -4.59 -7.99 -6.88
CA GLN A 92 -3.73 -7.10 -6.09
C GLN A 92 -3.27 -5.89 -6.91
N MET A 93 -2.95 -6.10 -8.18
CA MET A 93 -2.56 -5.03 -9.10
C MET A 93 -3.73 -4.09 -9.40
N PHE A 94 -4.93 -4.61 -9.67
CA PHE A 94 -6.15 -3.81 -9.84
C PHE A 94 -6.45 -2.94 -8.62
N LEU A 95 -6.40 -3.52 -7.41
CA LEU A 95 -6.61 -2.76 -6.17
C LEU A 95 -5.53 -1.69 -5.99
N ARG A 96 -4.25 -2.04 -6.18
CA ARG A 96 -3.12 -1.11 -6.03
C ARG A 96 -3.28 0.11 -6.94
N SER A 97 -3.64 -0.10 -8.20
CA SER A 97 -3.79 0.98 -9.18
C SER A 97 -5.03 1.84 -8.93
N ASN A 98 -6.17 1.23 -8.59
CA ASN A 98 -7.42 1.97 -8.42
C ASN A 98 -7.59 2.61 -7.04
N LEU A 99 -6.87 2.13 -6.02
CA LEU A 99 -6.93 2.73 -4.69
C LEU A 99 -6.39 4.16 -4.68
N SER A 100 -5.28 4.43 -5.40
CA SER A 100 -4.72 5.77 -5.52
C SER A 100 -5.63 6.71 -6.30
N ARG A 101 -6.33 6.20 -7.32
CA ARG A 101 -7.34 6.93 -8.10
C ARG A 101 -8.52 7.37 -7.22
N LEU A 102 -9.11 6.46 -6.45
CA LEU A 102 -10.20 6.78 -5.52
C LEU A 102 -9.79 7.75 -4.41
N GLN A 103 -8.50 7.77 -4.04
CA GLN A 103 -7.97 8.75 -3.10
C GLN A 103 -7.71 10.13 -3.74
N SER A 104 -7.75 10.23 -5.07
CA SER A 104 -7.56 11.46 -5.88
C SER A 104 -8.87 11.90 -6.56
N PRO A 105 -10.02 11.66 -5.91
CA PRO A 105 -11.37 11.66 -6.49
C PRO A 105 -11.57 11.22 -7.95
N LEU A 106 -10.71 10.35 -8.49
CA LEU A 106 -10.83 9.84 -9.86
C LEU A 106 -11.72 8.60 -9.90
N LEU A 107 -12.33 8.35 -11.07
CA LEU A 107 -13.10 7.15 -11.32
C LEU A 107 -12.21 5.90 -11.39
N VAL A 108 -12.79 4.77 -11.02
CA VAL A 108 -12.15 3.45 -11.14
C VAL A 108 -12.02 3.08 -12.62
N VAL A 109 -10.84 2.57 -12.99
CA VAL A 109 -10.57 2.03 -14.32
C VAL A 109 -10.69 0.51 -14.26
N ASP A 110 -11.66 -0.03 -14.99
CA ASP A 110 -11.94 -1.46 -15.02
C ASP A 110 -11.05 -2.21 -16.03
N ASP A 111 -10.73 -1.57 -17.15
CA ASP A 111 -9.87 -2.15 -18.20
C ASP A 111 -8.40 -2.14 -17.78
N GLY A 112 -7.76 -3.31 -17.89
CA GLY A 112 -6.36 -3.47 -17.51
C GLY A 112 -5.40 -2.84 -18.53
N PRO A 113 -4.19 -2.42 -18.10
CA PRO A 113 -3.19 -1.86 -19.01
C PRO A 113 -2.65 -2.90 -19.99
N ILE A 114 -2.44 -2.48 -21.23
CA ILE A 114 -1.81 -3.29 -22.29
C ILE A 114 -0.30 -3.03 -22.40
N VAL A 115 0.20 -1.98 -21.75
CA VAL A 115 1.62 -1.65 -21.68
C VAL A 115 2.14 -2.12 -20.32
N PHE A 116 3.09 -3.07 -20.32
CA PHE A 116 3.59 -3.73 -19.11
C PHE A 116 4.73 -2.93 -18.46
N ASN A 117 4.42 -1.76 -17.93
CA ASN A 117 5.34 -0.97 -17.11
C ASN A 117 4.59 -0.24 -15.98
N LEU A 118 5.33 0.26 -14.99
CA LEU A 118 4.79 1.06 -13.88
C LEU A 118 4.79 2.57 -14.15
N GLY A 119 5.09 2.99 -15.39
CA GLY A 119 5.42 4.36 -15.73
C GLY A 119 6.76 4.82 -15.13
N THR A 120 7.27 5.93 -15.65
CA THR A 120 8.40 6.65 -15.06
C THR A 120 7.92 8.03 -14.65
N PHE A 121 8.46 8.54 -13.55
CA PHE A 121 8.10 9.83 -13.00
C PHE A 121 9.37 10.64 -12.79
N SER A 122 9.51 11.75 -13.49
CA SER A 122 10.64 12.66 -13.26
C SER A 122 10.55 13.26 -11.86
N PRO A 123 11.69 13.56 -11.20
CA PRO A 123 11.67 14.11 -9.85
C PRO A 123 10.81 15.38 -9.75
N VAL A 124 9.82 15.36 -8.86
CA VAL A 124 9.01 16.54 -8.54
C VAL A 124 9.67 17.35 -7.45
N ALA A 125 9.84 18.65 -7.69
CA ALA A 125 10.35 19.57 -6.68
C ALA A 125 9.18 20.22 -5.92
N ILE A 126 9.31 20.24 -4.60
CA ILE A 126 8.33 20.85 -3.68
C ILE A 126 9.08 21.88 -2.86
N VAL A 127 8.67 23.14 -2.98
CA VAL A 127 9.26 24.27 -2.24
C VAL A 127 8.19 24.91 -1.38
N THR A 128 8.51 25.13 -0.11
CA THR A 128 7.68 25.92 0.79
C THR A 128 8.31 27.30 1.00
N THR A 129 7.52 28.36 0.83
CA THR A 129 7.96 29.73 1.09
C THR A 129 7.20 30.33 2.27
N THR A 130 7.67 31.49 2.74
CA THR A 130 6.95 32.32 3.73
C THR A 130 6.36 33.51 2.98
N PRO A 131 5.04 33.80 3.06
CA PRO A 131 3.97 33.09 3.81
C PRO A 131 3.74 31.67 3.29
N ILE A 132 3.10 30.79 4.08
CA ILE A 132 2.96 29.34 3.82
C ILE A 132 2.31 29.09 2.46
N ILE A 133 3.15 28.98 1.44
CA ILE A 133 2.79 28.65 0.07
C ILE A 133 3.60 27.40 -0.27
N VAL A 134 2.91 26.38 -0.75
CA VAL A 134 3.52 25.16 -1.28
C VAL A 134 3.54 25.28 -2.79
N THR A 135 4.72 25.40 -3.37
CA THR A 135 4.91 25.38 -4.82
C THR A 135 5.37 23.99 -5.23
N VAL A 136 4.64 23.37 -6.16
CA VAL A 136 4.96 22.06 -6.73
C VAL A 136 5.34 22.27 -8.19
N THR A 137 6.54 21.87 -8.56
CA THR A 137 7.05 21.94 -9.94
C THR A 137 7.35 20.53 -10.44
N PHE A 138 6.79 20.20 -11.59
CA PHE A 138 6.99 18.94 -12.29
C PHE A 138 7.33 19.21 -13.76
N ASP A 139 7.91 18.21 -14.44
CA ASP A 139 8.17 18.28 -15.87
C ASP A 139 6.89 17.99 -16.65
N ASN A 140 6.39 18.97 -17.40
CA ASN A 140 5.17 18.82 -18.19
C ASN A 140 5.40 18.03 -19.51
N THR A 141 6.64 17.66 -19.80
CA THR A 141 6.98 16.82 -20.95
C THR A 141 6.90 15.33 -20.63
N ASP A 142 6.80 14.97 -19.34
CA ASP A 142 6.57 13.58 -18.95
C ASP A 142 5.27 13.05 -19.58
N ALA A 143 5.29 11.79 -20.02
CA ALA A 143 4.14 11.16 -20.69
C ALA A 143 2.86 11.27 -19.85
N TRP A 144 2.94 11.00 -18.54
CA TRP A 144 1.79 11.06 -17.63
C TRP A 144 1.13 12.45 -17.56
N ALA A 145 1.88 13.53 -17.80
CA ALA A 145 1.37 14.89 -17.71
C ALA A 145 0.49 15.27 -18.91
N ASN A 146 0.56 14.49 -19.99
CA ASN A 146 -0.16 14.70 -21.25
C ASN A 146 -1.24 13.64 -21.50
N GLU A 147 -1.48 12.75 -20.54
CA GLU A 147 -2.55 11.74 -20.58
C GLU A 147 -3.84 12.27 -19.94
N ASP A 148 -4.98 11.77 -20.40
CA ASP A 148 -6.27 12.03 -19.77
C ASP A 148 -6.27 11.47 -18.32
N ASP A 149 -6.84 12.24 -17.38
CA ASP A 149 -6.82 11.94 -15.94
C ASP A 149 -5.41 11.77 -15.33
N GLY A 150 -4.37 12.28 -15.98
CA GLY A 150 -3.02 12.37 -15.41
C GLY A 150 -3.00 13.27 -14.17
N THR A 151 -2.72 12.71 -12.98
CA THR A 151 -2.70 13.47 -11.72
C THR A 151 -1.48 13.19 -10.87
N VAL A 152 -0.91 14.26 -10.29
CA VAL A 152 0.07 14.15 -9.20
C VAL A 152 -0.67 14.30 -7.88
N ARG A 153 -0.59 13.26 -7.05
CA ARG A 153 -1.16 13.32 -5.71
C ARG A 153 -0.12 13.77 -4.69
N LEU A 154 -0.41 14.89 -4.03
CA LEU A 154 0.36 15.37 -2.89
C LEU A 154 -0.43 15.18 -1.59
N ALA A 155 0.18 14.51 -0.61
CA ALA A 155 -0.39 14.33 0.73
C ALA A 155 0.43 15.11 1.76
N ILE A 156 -0.13 16.21 2.26
CA ILE A 156 0.46 17.03 3.32
C ILE A 156 -0.34 16.82 4.61
N ARG A 157 0.34 16.65 5.74
CA ARG A 157 -0.29 16.66 7.06
C ARG A 157 0.37 17.72 7.94
N PRO A 158 -0.40 18.64 8.55
CA PRO A 158 0.16 19.54 9.55
C PRO A 158 0.66 18.70 10.73
N GLN A 159 1.90 18.97 11.15
CA GLN A 159 2.52 18.32 12.30
C GLN A 159 3.13 19.38 13.22
N ASN A 160 3.16 19.07 14.52
CA ASN A 160 3.84 19.94 15.47
C ASN A 160 5.32 20.10 15.09
N PRO A 161 5.90 21.31 15.19
CA PRO A 161 7.29 21.57 14.84
C PRO A 161 8.31 20.64 15.53
N GLY A 162 7.98 20.09 16.70
CA GLY A 162 8.83 19.12 17.41
C GLY A 162 8.81 17.69 16.84
N LYS A 163 7.95 17.38 15.86
CA LYS A 163 7.91 16.09 15.16
C LYS A 163 8.65 16.21 13.82
N ASN A 164 9.90 15.76 13.81
CA ASN A 164 10.77 15.76 12.62
C ASN A 164 10.74 14.44 11.85
N TYR A 165 9.78 13.57 12.13
CA TYR A 165 9.64 12.27 11.48
C TYR A 165 8.20 12.07 11.01
N PHE A 166 8.03 11.39 9.88
CA PHE A 166 6.72 11.05 9.35
C PHE A 166 6.39 9.60 9.71
N THR A 167 5.50 9.38 10.68
CA THR A 167 5.05 8.02 11.07
C THR A 167 3.87 7.57 10.22
N GLY A 168 4.11 6.61 9.35
CA GLY A 168 3.08 5.69 8.85
C GLY A 168 2.68 5.86 7.39
N PRO A 169 2.24 4.76 6.74
CA PRO A 169 2.27 4.60 5.29
C PRO A 169 1.04 5.23 4.63
N TYR A 170 1.22 5.61 3.37
CA TYR A 170 0.15 5.92 2.41
C TYR A 170 -0.70 4.68 2.14
#